data_AF-A0A2D4EVQ8-F1
#
_entry.id   AF-A0A2D4EVQ8-F1
#
_cell.length_a   1.000
_cell.length_b   1.000
_cell.length_c   1.000
_cell.angle_alpha   90.00
_cell.angle_beta   90.00
_cell.angle_gamma   90.00
#
_symmetry.space_group_name_H-M   'P 1'
#
loop_
_entity.id
_entity.type
_entity.pdbx_description
1 polymer ?
#
loop_
_entity_poly.entity_id
_entity_poly.type
_entity_poly.pdbx_seq_one_letter_code
_entity_poly.pdbx_strand_id
1 'polypeptide(L)'
;MFMRGRPITMFLPSDVDKYYEIKTELPPEKLKLEWVYGYRGRDCRANVYLLPTGEIVYFIASVVILFNYEERTQRHYLGHTDCVKCLAVHPDKIRIATGQLAGVDKDGRPLQPHVRVWDSVSLMTLQVIGLGTFERGVGCLDFSKADSGTHLCVVDDSNEHMLTVWDWQKKSKVAEIKTTNEVVLAVAFHPTDKDTIITSGKSHIFFWTWNTNSLTRKQGIFGKYDKPKFVQCLA
;
A
#
# COMPACT_ATOMS: atom_id res chain seq x y z
N MET A 1 -21.61 -26.71 21.76
CA MET A 1 -20.60 -25.68 21.40
C MET A 1 -20.45 -24.72 22.58
N PHE A 2 -19.30 -24.07 22.78
CA PHE A 2 -19.17 -22.98 23.75
C PHE A 2 -18.86 -21.67 23.01
N MET A 3 -19.53 -20.57 23.38
CA MET A 3 -19.15 -19.23 22.93
C MET A 3 -18.79 -18.39 24.14
N ARG A 4 -17.56 -17.89 24.18
CA ARG A 4 -17.04 -17.08 25.30
C ARG A 4 -17.26 -17.75 26.67
N GLY A 5 -16.99 -19.06 26.75
CA GLY A 5 -17.15 -19.87 27.96
C GLY A 5 -18.60 -20.24 28.32
N ARG A 6 -19.61 -19.74 27.61
CA ARG A 6 -21.02 -20.12 27.83
C ARG A 6 -21.42 -21.28 26.93
N PRO A 7 -22.08 -22.33 27.47
CA PRO A 7 -22.54 -23.45 26.65
C PRO A 7 -23.71 -23.02 25.77
N ILE A 8 -23.68 -23.48 24.52
CA ILE A 8 -24.77 -23.39 23.56
C ILE A 8 -25.20 -24.80 23.19
N THR A 9 -26.44 -25.11 23.54
CA THR A 9 -27.11 -26.37 23.23
C THR A 9 -27.59 -26.33 21.78
N MET A 10 -27.25 -27.36 21.02
CA MET A 10 -27.73 -27.57 19.66
C MET A 10 -28.39 -28.95 19.62
N PHE A 11 -29.65 -29.01 19.22
CA PHE A 11 -30.40 -30.26 19.11
C PHE A 11 -30.19 -30.87 17.72
N LEU A 12 -29.89 -32.16 17.68
CA LEU A 12 -29.71 -32.93 16.46
C LEU A 12 -31.07 -33.51 16.01
N PRO A 13 -31.24 -33.79 14.70
CA PRO A 13 -32.33 -34.62 14.22
C PRO A 13 -32.36 -35.98 14.92
N SER A 14 -33.56 -36.50 15.20
CA SER A 14 -33.76 -37.73 15.99
C SER A 14 -33.26 -39.01 15.33
N ASP A 15 -32.93 -38.96 14.04
CA ASP A 15 -32.38 -40.04 13.21
C ASP A 15 -30.84 -40.07 13.18
N VAL A 16 -30.17 -39.16 13.89
CA VAL A 16 -28.71 -39.04 13.95
C VAL A 16 -28.18 -39.42 15.34
N ASP A 17 -27.97 -40.72 15.58
CA ASP A 17 -27.55 -41.24 16.89
C ASP A 17 -26.03 -41.14 17.17
N LYS A 18 -25.20 -40.90 16.14
CA LYS A 18 -23.73 -40.98 16.23
C LYS A 18 -22.99 -39.80 15.61
N TYR A 19 -23.48 -38.58 15.84
CA TYR A 19 -22.87 -37.36 15.32
C TYR A 19 -21.36 -37.23 15.59
N TYR A 20 -20.88 -37.72 16.74
CA TYR A 20 -19.47 -37.65 17.14
C TYR A 20 -18.52 -38.50 16.28
N GLU A 21 -19.04 -39.48 15.54
CA GLU A 21 -18.28 -40.34 14.63
C GLU A 21 -18.20 -39.75 13.21
N ILE A 22 -18.99 -38.71 12.91
CA ILE A 22 -18.99 -38.05 11.61
C ILE A 22 -17.73 -37.20 11.49
N LYS A 23 -16.72 -37.71 10.77
CA LYS A 23 -15.61 -36.90 10.31
C LYS A 23 -16.09 -36.01 9.17
N THR A 24 -16.06 -34.71 9.38
CA THR A 24 -16.30 -33.74 8.31
C THR A 24 -15.09 -33.66 7.39
N GLU A 25 -15.31 -33.90 6.11
CA GLU A 25 -14.31 -33.65 5.07
C GLU A 25 -14.34 -32.17 4.64
N LEU A 26 -13.27 -31.73 3.98
CA LEU A 26 -13.28 -30.41 3.35
C LEU A 26 -14.33 -30.37 2.23
N PRO A 27 -15.02 -29.24 2.02
CA PRO A 27 -15.89 -29.10 0.87
C PRO A 27 -15.14 -29.38 -0.43
N PRO A 28 -15.77 -30.06 -1.41
CA PRO A 28 -15.14 -30.33 -2.71
C PRO A 28 -14.90 -29.04 -3.51
N GLU A 29 -15.70 -28.00 -3.27
CA GLU A 29 -15.65 -26.72 -3.96
C GLU A 29 -14.72 -25.72 -3.27
N LYS A 30 -14.16 -24.79 -4.05
CA LYS A 30 -13.32 -23.69 -3.57
C LYS A 30 -13.92 -22.34 -3.93
N LEU A 31 -13.74 -21.38 -3.03
CA LEU A 31 -14.11 -20.00 -3.30
C LEU A 31 -13.04 -19.33 -4.16
N LYS A 32 -13.48 -18.55 -5.15
CA LYS A 32 -12.65 -17.67 -5.96
C LYS A 32 -13.25 -16.27 -5.92
N LEU A 33 -12.43 -15.28 -5.64
CA LEU A 33 -12.86 -13.88 -5.71
C LEU A 33 -13.17 -13.52 -7.16
N GLU A 34 -14.41 -13.12 -7.42
CA GLU A 34 -14.87 -12.71 -8.75
C GLU A 34 -14.99 -11.19 -8.85
N TRP A 35 -15.51 -10.54 -7.80
CA TRP A 35 -15.78 -9.12 -7.83
C TRP A 35 -15.58 -8.45 -6.47
N VAL A 36 -15.09 -7.22 -6.51
CA VAL A 36 -15.01 -6.32 -5.37
C VAL A 36 -15.81 -5.06 -5.68
N TYR A 37 -16.75 -4.72 -4.80
CA TYR A 37 -17.56 -3.51 -4.90
C TYR A 37 -16.99 -2.38 -4.06
N GLY A 38 -17.00 -1.18 -4.63
CA GLY A 38 -16.55 0.04 -3.97
C GLY A 38 -15.10 0.41 -4.30
N TYR A 39 -14.77 1.66 -3.98
CA TYR A 39 -13.46 2.26 -4.16
C TYR A 39 -13.11 3.08 -2.92
N ARG A 40 -11.87 2.94 -2.42
CA ARG A 40 -11.40 3.68 -1.25
C ARG A 40 -10.96 5.10 -1.63
N GLY A 41 -11.94 5.97 -1.88
CA GLY A 41 -11.72 7.39 -2.19
C GLY A 41 -11.92 8.35 -1.01
N ARG A 42 -12.50 7.88 0.10
CA ARG A 42 -12.89 8.74 1.25
C ARG A 42 -11.68 9.26 2.04
N ASP A 43 -10.67 8.41 2.23
CA ASP A 43 -9.54 8.63 3.13
C ASP A 43 -8.17 8.30 2.48
N CYS A 44 -8.16 8.04 1.17
CA CYS A 44 -6.97 7.78 0.37
C CYS A 44 -6.90 8.71 -0.83
N ARG A 45 -5.70 8.83 -1.41
CA ARG A 45 -5.38 9.75 -2.50
C ARG A 45 -4.40 9.06 -3.44
N ALA A 46 -4.27 9.57 -4.67
CA ALA A 46 -3.30 9.11 -5.66
C ALA A 46 -3.29 7.57 -5.82
N ASN A 47 -4.47 6.98 -5.98
CA ASN A 47 -4.67 5.53 -5.95
C ASN A 47 -5.60 5.01 -7.05
N VAL A 48 -5.69 5.74 -8.18
CA VAL A 48 -6.38 5.29 -9.39
C VAL A 48 -5.45 5.55 -10.57
N TYR A 49 -5.13 4.49 -11.31
CA TYR A 49 -4.25 4.54 -12.47
C TYR A 49 -4.83 3.73 -13.61
N LEU A 50 -4.64 4.20 -14.85
CA LEU A 50 -4.96 3.44 -16.06
C LEU A 50 -3.67 2.81 -16.59
N LEU A 51 -3.64 1.49 -16.70
CA LEU A 51 -2.53 0.77 -17.32
C LEU A 51 -2.63 0.79 -18.85
N PRO A 52 -1.52 0.60 -19.58
CA PRO A 52 -1.54 0.46 -21.04
C PRO A 52 -2.40 -0.71 -21.54
N THR A 53 -2.69 -1.70 -20.68
CA THR A 53 -3.61 -2.81 -20.98
C THR A 53 -5.08 -2.37 -21.06
N GLY A 54 -5.41 -1.14 -20.64
CA GLY A 54 -6.79 -0.66 -20.49
C GLY A 54 -7.39 -0.93 -19.11
N GLU A 55 -6.67 -1.62 -18.22
CA GLU A 55 -7.13 -1.92 -16.87
C GLU A 55 -6.97 -0.72 -15.94
N ILE A 56 -8.04 -0.41 -15.20
CA ILE A 56 -8.07 0.60 -14.15
C ILE A 56 -7.63 -0.07 -12.85
N VAL A 57 -6.53 0.42 -12.27
CA VAL A 57 -5.97 -0.09 -11.02
C VAL A 57 -6.34 0.81 -9.86
N TYR A 58 -6.94 0.24 -8.83
CA TYR A 58 -7.27 0.91 -7.57
C TYR A 58 -7.31 -0.11 -6.43
N PHE A 59 -7.58 0.32 -5.20
CA PHE A 59 -7.70 -0.59 -4.07
C PHE A 59 -8.88 -0.26 -3.15
N ILE A 60 -9.30 -1.28 -2.40
CA ILE A 60 -10.19 -1.16 -1.24
C ILE A 60 -9.92 -2.34 -0.30
N ALA A 61 -10.04 -2.10 1.02
CA ALA A 61 -9.60 -3.05 2.04
C ALA A 61 -8.16 -3.53 1.76
N SER A 62 -7.89 -4.84 1.86
CA SER A 62 -6.58 -5.44 1.61
C SER A 62 -6.38 -5.90 0.15
N VAL A 63 -7.24 -5.46 -0.78
CA VAL A 63 -7.27 -5.94 -2.16
C VAL A 63 -6.94 -4.82 -3.13
N VAL A 64 -6.04 -5.11 -4.08
CA VAL A 64 -5.81 -4.25 -5.25
C VAL A 64 -6.55 -4.85 -6.44
N ILE A 65 -7.37 -4.04 -7.09
CA ILE A 65 -8.24 -4.39 -8.20
C ILE A 65 -7.62 -3.89 -9.49
N LEU A 66 -7.56 -4.74 -10.52
CA LEU A 66 -7.30 -4.39 -11.90
C LEU A 66 -8.61 -4.64 -12.66
N PHE A 67 -9.31 -3.55 -12.98
CA PHE A 67 -10.65 -3.60 -13.57
C PHE A 67 -10.57 -3.28 -15.07
N ASN A 68 -10.92 -4.24 -15.92
CA ASN A 68 -11.10 -4.01 -17.34
C ASN A 68 -12.56 -3.56 -17.58
N TYR A 69 -12.73 -2.30 -17.98
CA TYR A 69 -14.05 -1.71 -18.20
C TYR A 69 -14.76 -2.30 -19.43
N GLU A 70 -14.02 -2.56 -20.50
CA GLU A 70 -14.57 -3.07 -21.77
C GLU A 70 -15.06 -4.51 -21.59
N GLU A 71 -14.24 -5.36 -20.98
CA GLU A 71 -14.57 -6.78 -20.76
C GLU A 71 -15.48 -7.01 -19.55
N ARG A 72 -15.64 -6.00 -18.67
CA ARG A 72 -16.33 -6.12 -17.39
C ARG A 72 -15.78 -7.25 -16.53
N THR A 73 -14.46 -7.36 -16.47
CA THR A 73 -13.74 -8.36 -15.67
C THR A 73 -12.86 -7.68 -14.63
N GLN A 74 -12.63 -8.37 -13.51
CA GLN A 74 -11.67 -7.95 -12.49
C GLN A 74 -10.60 -9.02 -12.27
N ARG A 75 -9.37 -8.57 -12.12
CA ARG A 75 -8.28 -9.35 -11.52
C ARG A 75 -7.90 -8.72 -10.19
N HIS A 76 -7.41 -9.54 -9.26
CA HIS A 76 -7.16 -9.09 -7.89
C HIS A 76 -5.77 -9.50 -7.44
N TYR A 77 -5.00 -8.53 -6.96
CA TYR A 77 -3.78 -8.80 -6.22
C TYR A 77 -4.12 -8.86 -4.72
N LEU A 78 -3.90 -10.04 -4.13
CA LEU A 78 -4.31 -10.40 -2.76
C LEU A 78 -3.12 -10.59 -1.81
N GLY A 79 -1.97 -9.98 -2.12
CA GLY A 79 -0.74 -10.19 -1.35
C GLY A 79 -0.76 -9.55 0.04
N HIS A 80 -1.55 -8.50 0.24
CA HIS A 80 -1.57 -7.74 1.49
C HIS A 80 -2.36 -8.44 2.59
N THR A 81 -1.88 -8.30 3.82
CA THR A 81 -2.50 -8.89 5.02
C THR A 81 -3.35 -7.90 5.81
N ASP A 82 -3.26 -6.61 5.50
CA ASP A 82 -4.09 -5.54 6.04
C ASP A 82 -4.38 -4.50 4.94
N CYS A 83 -5.12 -3.45 5.28
CA CYS A 83 -5.63 -2.45 4.36
C CYS A 83 -4.51 -1.79 3.55
N VAL A 84 -4.67 -1.80 2.23
CA VAL A 84 -3.81 -1.05 1.31
C VAL A 84 -4.09 0.44 1.47
N LYS A 85 -3.03 1.25 1.52
CA LYS A 85 -3.10 2.69 1.80
C LYS A 85 -2.56 3.57 0.67
N CYS A 86 -1.57 3.07 -0.08
CA CYS A 86 -0.95 3.78 -1.19
C CYS A 86 -0.57 2.82 -2.31
N LEU A 87 -0.44 3.39 -3.51
CA LEU A 87 -0.13 2.66 -4.74
C LEU A 87 0.69 3.57 -5.66
N ALA A 88 1.71 3.02 -6.33
CA ALA A 88 2.38 3.68 -7.44
C ALA A 88 2.70 2.70 -8.56
N VAL A 89 2.62 3.19 -9.79
CA VAL A 89 2.98 2.43 -10.99
C VAL A 89 4.42 2.76 -11.38
N HIS A 90 5.21 1.72 -11.60
CA HIS A 90 6.60 1.83 -12.04
C HIS A 90 6.67 2.45 -13.46
N PRO A 91 7.77 3.14 -13.85
CA PRO A 91 7.90 3.76 -15.16
C PRO A 91 7.66 2.83 -16.37
N ASP A 92 7.98 1.54 -16.22
CA ASP A 92 7.73 0.51 -17.24
C ASP A 92 6.25 0.15 -17.44
N LYS A 93 5.36 0.70 -16.61
CA LYS A 93 3.90 0.49 -16.66
C LYS A 93 3.44 -0.96 -16.41
N ILE A 94 4.33 -1.82 -15.92
CA ILE A 94 4.04 -3.23 -15.64
C ILE A 94 4.16 -3.50 -14.13
N ARG A 95 5.22 -3.00 -13.50
CA ARG A 95 5.43 -3.18 -12.06
C ARG A 95 4.60 -2.19 -11.25
N ILE A 96 4.08 -2.65 -10.12
CA ILE A 96 3.28 -1.83 -9.21
C ILE A 96 3.82 -2.00 -7.79
N ALA A 97 3.91 -0.90 -7.05
CA ALA A 97 4.21 -0.90 -5.63
C ALA A 97 2.98 -0.51 -4.83
N THR A 98 2.67 -1.27 -3.78
CA THR A 98 1.56 -1.01 -2.87
C THR A 98 1.98 -1.14 -1.42
N GLY A 99 1.52 -0.22 -0.59
CA GLY A 99 1.84 -0.17 0.84
C GLY A 99 0.61 -0.44 1.69
N GLN A 100 0.79 -1.14 2.82
CA GLN A 100 -0.28 -1.43 3.76
C GLN A 100 -0.14 -0.71 5.11
N LEU A 101 -1.25 -0.65 5.84
CA LEU A 101 -1.29 -0.28 7.25
C LEU A 101 -0.69 -1.36 8.15
N ALA A 102 -0.33 -0.95 9.37
CA ALA A 102 -0.11 -1.88 10.47
C ALA A 102 -1.46 -2.48 10.89
N GLY A 103 -1.42 -3.72 11.38
CA GLY A 103 -2.61 -4.50 11.66
C GLY A 103 -2.48 -5.40 12.88
N VAL A 104 -3.46 -6.26 13.06
CA VAL A 104 -3.42 -7.37 14.03
C VAL A 104 -3.91 -8.65 13.38
N ASP A 105 -3.23 -9.76 13.65
CA ASP A 105 -3.70 -11.07 13.20
C ASP A 105 -4.81 -11.63 14.11
N LYS A 106 -5.33 -12.81 13.74
CA LYS A 106 -6.39 -13.52 14.48
C LYS A 106 -6.01 -13.85 15.94
N ASP A 107 -4.71 -13.92 16.24
CA ASP A 107 -4.17 -14.24 17.57
C ASP A 107 -3.81 -12.94 18.33
N GLY A 108 -4.13 -11.78 17.77
CA GLY A 108 -3.85 -10.47 18.35
C GLY A 108 -2.40 -10.00 18.20
N ARG A 109 -1.59 -10.68 17.36
CA ARG A 109 -0.19 -10.30 17.15
C ARG A 109 -0.08 -9.14 16.16
N PRO A 110 0.84 -8.19 16.36
CA PRO A 110 1.01 -7.07 15.45
C PRO A 110 1.43 -7.53 14.04
N LEU A 111 0.70 -7.07 13.03
CA LEU A 111 1.10 -7.16 11.62
C LEU A 111 1.87 -5.90 11.25
N GLN A 112 3.11 -6.08 10.80
CA GLN A 112 3.97 -4.96 10.44
C GLN A 112 3.58 -4.36 9.09
N PRO A 113 3.55 -3.03 8.98
CA PRO A 113 3.37 -2.36 7.70
C PRO A 113 4.57 -2.65 6.79
N HIS A 114 4.30 -2.80 5.50
CA HIS A 114 5.32 -3.10 4.49
C HIS A 114 4.85 -2.66 3.10
N VAL A 115 5.79 -2.58 2.18
CA VAL A 115 5.51 -2.36 0.76
C VAL A 115 5.73 -3.65 0.00
N ARG A 116 4.86 -3.92 -0.97
CA ARG A 116 4.98 -5.00 -1.93
C ARG A 116 5.20 -4.42 -3.32
N VAL A 117 6.22 -4.89 -4.01
CA VAL A 117 6.40 -4.66 -5.45
C VAL A 117 5.99 -5.93 -6.17
N TRP A 118 5.10 -5.82 -7.15
CA TRP A 118 4.51 -6.96 -7.84
C TRP A 118 4.31 -6.66 -9.33
N ASP A 119 4.12 -7.72 -10.09
CA ASP A 119 3.95 -7.68 -11.53
C ASP A 119 2.46 -7.69 -11.90
N SER A 120 2.00 -6.69 -12.65
CA SER A 120 0.57 -6.56 -12.97
C SER A 120 0.03 -7.60 -13.96
N VAL A 121 0.91 -8.28 -14.70
CA VAL A 121 0.52 -9.30 -15.67
C VAL A 121 0.29 -10.63 -14.96
N SER A 122 1.29 -11.12 -14.25
CA SER A 122 1.28 -12.40 -13.52
C SER A 122 0.64 -12.33 -12.13
N LEU A 123 0.46 -11.13 -11.57
CA LEU A 123 0.02 -10.87 -10.19
C LEU A 123 0.96 -11.45 -9.13
N MET A 124 2.20 -11.80 -9.52
CA MET A 124 3.21 -12.33 -8.60
C MET A 124 3.88 -11.21 -7.81
N THR A 125 4.09 -11.47 -6.52
CA THR A 125 4.91 -10.59 -5.69
C THR A 125 6.37 -10.76 -6.08
N LEU A 126 6.99 -9.67 -6.53
CA LEU A 126 8.41 -9.65 -6.86
C LEU A 126 9.24 -9.40 -5.61
N GLN A 127 8.84 -8.41 -4.81
CA GLN A 127 9.57 -8.00 -3.61
C GLN A 127 8.64 -7.59 -2.47
N VAL A 128 9.10 -7.81 -1.24
CA VAL A 128 8.52 -7.28 0.00
C VAL A 128 9.62 -6.50 0.70
N ILE A 129 9.38 -5.22 0.98
CA ILE A 129 10.38 -4.30 1.53
C ILE A 129 9.86 -3.60 2.79
N GLY A 130 10.79 -3.21 3.66
CA GLY A 130 10.51 -2.39 4.85
C GLY A 130 9.82 -3.10 6.01
N LEU A 131 9.84 -4.44 6.05
CA LEU A 131 9.47 -5.20 7.25
C LEU A 131 10.34 -4.74 8.43
N GLY A 132 9.70 -4.37 9.54
CA GLY A 132 10.34 -3.83 10.73
C GLY A 132 10.90 -2.41 10.58
N THR A 133 10.68 -1.73 9.44
CA THR A 133 11.17 -0.36 9.21
C THR A 133 10.07 0.68 9.32
N PHE A 134 8.90 0.43 8.71
CA PHE A 134 7.81 1.40 8.73
C PHE A 134 7.01 1.29 10.03
N GLU A 135 6.49 2.41 10.51
CA GLU A 135 5.59 2.44 11.65
C GLU A 135 4.17 2.87 11.25
N ARG A 136 3.16 2.28 11.91
CA ARG A 136 1.70 2.53 11.75
C ARG A 136 1.10 2.26 10.37
N GLY A 137 1.82 2.49 9.29
CA GLY A 137 1.36 2.32 7.94
C GLY A 137 2.28 2.95 6.91
N VAL A 138 2.09 2.56 5.65
CA VAL A 138 2.78 3.20 4.53
C VAL A 138 1.86 4.28 3.94
N GLY A 139 2.18 5.55 4.19
CA GLY A 139 1.30 6.68 3.86
C GLY A 139 1.31 7.03 2.37
N CYS A 140 2.49 7.19 1.77
CA CYS A 140 2.65 7.42 0.34
C CYS A 140 4.00 6.89 -0.17
N LEU A 141 4.07 6.59 -1.47
CA LEU A 141 5.27 6.07 -2.13
C LEU A 141 5.30 6.49 -3.59
N ASP A 142 6.49 6.54 -4.18
CA ASP A 142 6.67 6.76 -5.63
C ASP A 142 7.96 6.11 -6.14
N PHE A 143 7.94 5.69 -7.41
CA PHE A 143 9.13 5.21 -8.12
C PHE A 143 9.91 6.36 -8.74
N SER A 144 11.23 6.26 -8.71
CA SER A 144 12.09 7.18 -9.45
C SER A 144 11.79 7.12 -10.96
N LYS A 145 11.90 8.25 -11.66
CA LYS A 145 11.55 8.33 -13.09
C LYS A 145 12.79 8.49 -13.97
N ALA A 146 13.69 9.38 -13.56
CA ALA A 146 14.89 9.74 -14.31
C ALA A 146 15.93 8.61 -14.44
N ASP A 147 15.89 7.61 -13.56
CA ASP A 147 16.80 6.44 -13.57
C ASP A 147 16.05 5.13 -13.87
N SER A 148 14.91 5.22 -14.59
CA SER A 148 14.07 4.07 -14.99
C SER A 148 13.45 3.28 -13.83
N GLY A 149 13.19 3.92 -12.69
CA GLY A 149 12.46 3.29 -11.58
C GLY A 149 13.30 2.35 -10.76
N THR A 150 14.62 2.53 -10.75
CA THR A 150 15.52 1.70 -9.93
C THR A 150 15.31 1.92 -8.43
N HIS A 151 14.78 3.08 -8.02
CA HIS A 151 14.53 3.43 -6.63
C HIS A 151 13.05 3.62 -6.33
N LEU A 152 12.71 3.37 -5.06
CA LEU A 152 11.39 3.66 -4.50
C LEU A 152 11.55 4.54 -3.26
N CYS A 153 10.83 5.65 -3.23
CA CYS A 153 10.73 6.49 -2.04
C CYS A 153 9.42 6.16 -1.32
N VAL A 154 9.46 6.17 0.00
CA VAL A 154 8.35 5.81 0.86
C VAL A 154 8.31 6.77 2.05
N VAL A 155 7.14 7.32 2.33
CA VAL A 155 6.86 8.05 3.57
C VAL A 155 5.86 7.25 4.40
N ASP A 156 6.23 6.93 5.64
CA ASP A 156 5.37 6.20 6.56
C ASP A 156 4.44 7.11 7.38
N ASP A 157 3.50 6.48 8.09
CA ASP A 157 2.53 7.15 8.96
C ASP A 157 3.03 7.24 10.42
N SER A 158 4.35 7.16 10.64
CA SER A 158 4.98 7.42 11.94
C SER A 158 4.72 8.86 12.40
N ASN A 159 4.96 9.16 13.68
CA ASN A 159 4.81 10.53 14.20
C ASN A 159 5.74 11.55 13.52
N GLU A 160 6.86 11.09 12.95
CA GLU A 160 7.89 11.93 12.32
C GLU A 160 7.88 11.79 10.79
N HIS A 161 6.92 11.03 10.25
CA HIS A 161 6.72 10.74 8.83
C HIS A 161 8.05 10.45 8.13
N MET A 162 8.65 9.30 8.41
CA MET A 162 9.98 8.96 7.92
C MET A 162 9.97 8.83 6.39
N LEU A 163 10.77 9.65 5.71
CA LEU A 163 11.07 9.47 4.29
C LEU A 163 12.23 8.48 4.18
N THR A 164 12.01 7.40 3.46
CA THR A 164 13.02 6.39 3.15
C THR A 164 13.14 6.21 1.65
N VAL A 165 14.36 5.95 1.17
CA VAL A 165 14.65 5.62 -0.22
C VAL A 165 15.19 4.19 -0.26
N TRP A 166 14.73 3.41 -1.22
CA TRP A 166 15.04 1.99 -1.34
C TRP A 166 15.55 1.65 -2.74
N ASP A 167 16.61 0.86 -2.82
CA ASP A 167 16.85 -0.02 -3.95
C ASP A 167 15.92 -1.23 -3.76
N TRP A 168 14.74 -1.14 -4.37
CA TRP A 168 13.66 -2.11 -4.12
C TRP A 168 14.00 -3.49 -4.69
N GLN A 169 14.83 -3.56 -5.74
CA GLN A 169 15.29 -4.83 -6.32
C GLN A 169 16.21 -5.56 -5.36
N LYS A 170 17.11 -4.82 -4.68
CA LYS A 170 18.03 -5.38 -3.68
C LYS A 170 17.43 -5.46 -2.26
N LYS A 171 16.19 -5.03 -2.08
CA LYS A 171 15.53 -4.89 -0.76
C LYS A 171 16.34 -4.06 0.24
N SER A 172 17.10 -3.08 -0.24
CA SER A 172 18.04 -2.33 0.57
C SER A 172 17.56 -0.89 0.77
N LYS A 173 17.57 -0.42 2.02
CA LYS A 173 17.31 0.98 2.36
C LYS A 173 18.60 1.76 2.13
N VAL A 174 18.55 2.75 1.23
CA VAL A 174 19.72 3.54 0.81
C VAL A 174 19.81 4.88 1.53
N ALA A 175 18.67 5.47 1.90
CA ALA A 175 18.65 6.72 2.68
C ALA A 175 17.39 6.77 3.56
N GLU A 176 17.47 7.52 4.65
CA GLU A 176 16.32 7.85 5.48
C GLU A 176 16.46 9.23 6.14
N ILE A 177 15.33 9.89 6.39
CA ILE A 177 15.27 11.15 7.12
C ILE A 177 13.87 11.38 7.70
N LYS A 178 13.79 12.05 8.84
CA LYS A 178 12.54 12.57 9.40
C LYS A 178 12.04 13.72 8.53
N THR A 179 10.79 13.67 8.07
CA THR A 179 10.27 14.75 7.20
C THR A 179 9.71 15.91 8.01
N THR A 180 8.69 15.62 8.83
CA THR A 180 7.87 16.57 9.57
C THR A 180 6.97 15.83 10.55
N ASN A 181 6.41 16.56 11.52
CA ASN A 181 5.39 16.03 12.46
C ASN A 181 3.96 16.42 12.02
N GLU A 182 3.83 16.89 10.78
CA GLU A 182 2.58 17.31 10.16
C GLU A 182 2.22 16.37 9.02
N VAL A 183 0.92 16.21 8.76
CA VAL A 183 0.40 15.26 7.76
C VAL A 183 1.10 15.43 6.41
N VAL A 184 1.76 14.37 5.94
CA VAL A 184 2.28 14.26 4.58
C VAL A 184 1.19 13.66 3.68
N LEU A 185 0.91 14.30 2.55
CA LEU A 185 -0.15 13.90 1.61
C LEU A 185 0.40 13.29 0.33
N ALA A 186 1.62 13.62 -0.06
CA ALA A 186 2.25 13.10 -1.26
C ALA A 186 3.78 13.10 -1.14
N VAL A 187 4.39 12.12 -1.81
CA VAL A 187 5.80 12.05 -2.15
C VAL A 187 5.91 11.79 -3.64
N ALA A 188 6.88 12.40 -4.31
CA ALA A 188 7.16 12.16 -5.72
C ALA A 188 8.65 12.29 -6.01
N PHE A 189 9.17 11.48 -6.92
CA PHE A 189 10.46 11.75 -7.54
C PHE A 189 10.32 12.81 -8.63
N HIS A 190 11.36 13.63 -8.80
CA HIS A 190 11.41 14.56 -9.92
C HIS A 190 11.48 13.77 -11.25
N PRO A 191 10.75 14.20 -12.29
CA PRO A 191 10.63 13.42 -13.54
C PRO A 191 11.95 13.27 -14.29
N THR A 192 12.84 14.28 -14.21
CA THR A 192 14.10 14.34 -14.96
C THR A 192 15.35 14.41 -14.10
N ASP A 193 15.20 14.48 -12.77
CA ASP A 193 16.32 14.57 -11.83
C ASP A 193 16.18 13.43 -10.82
N LYS A 194 17.04 12.42 -10.93
CA LYS A 194 16.96 11.21 -10.09
C LYS A 194 17.27 11.52 -8.62
N ASP A 195 17.97 12.61 -8.35
CA ASP A 195 18.48 12.97 -7.03
C ASP A 195 17.54 13.97 -6.32
N THR A 196 16.38 14.29 -6.90
CA THR A 196 15.37 15.17 -6.28
C THR A 196 14.09 14.40 -5.94
N ILE A 197 13.70 14.47 -4.67
CA ILE A 197 12.42 13.98 -4.16
C ILE A 197 11.63 15.18 -3.61
N ILE A 198 10.32 15.17 -3.76
CA ILE A 198 9.43 16.22 -3.26
C ILE A 198 8.43 15.58 -2.30
N THR A 199 8.26 16.16 -1.12
CA THR A 199 7.14 15.81 -0.22
C THR A 199 6.24 17.02 -0.03
N SER A 200 4.93 16.79 0.11
CA SER A 200 3.97 17.86 0.37
C SER A 200 2.84 17.42 1.28
N GLY A 201 2.24 18.38 1.97
CA GLY A 201 1.11 18.10 2.86
C GLY A 201 0.66 19.31 3.65
N LYS A 202 0.27 19.10 4.90
CA LYS A 202 -0.18 20.16 5.80
C LYS A 202 0.98 21.11 6.08
N SER A 203 0.79 22.38 5.72
CA SER A 203 1.74 23.47 5.93
C SER A 203 3.17 23.16 5.45
N HIS A 204 3.36 22.33 4.41
CA HIS A 204 4.70 22.12 3.86
C HIS A 204 4.69 21.67 2.40
N ILE A 205 5.77 22.07 1.72
CA ILE A 205 6.30 21.43 0.53
C ILE A 205 7.82 21.47 0.69
N PHE A 206 8.46 20.31 0.61
CA PHE A 206 9.90 20.15 0.79
C PHE A 206 10.50 19.54 -0.46
N PHE A 207 11.65 20.08 -0.83
CA PHE A 207 12.51 19.59 -1.90
C PHE A 207 13.72 18.95 -1.24
N TRP A 208 13.88 17.65 -1.48
CA TRP A 208 14.93 16.84 -0.90
C TRP A 208 15.96 16.55 -1.99
N THR A 209 17.19 17.01 -1.80
CA THR A 209 18.32 16.57 -2.64
C THR A 209 18.96 15.35 -1.99
N TRP A 210 18.94 14.24 -2.71
CA TRP A 210 19.45 12.94 -2.30
C TRP A 210 20.90 12.77 -2.80
N ASN A 211 21.82 12.63 -1.86
CA ASN A 211 23.24 12.39 -2.13
C ASN A 211 23.65 11.07 -1.50
N THR A 212 23.69 10.00 -2.31
CA THR A 212 24.09 8.62 -1.96
C THR A 212 23.33 8.05 -0.76
N ASN A 213 23.68 8.45 0.46
CA ASN A 213 23.08 7.98 1.71
C ASN A 213 22.44 9.09 2.54
N SER A 214 22.38 10.32 2.04
CA SER A 214 21.90 11.50 2.79
C SER A 214 20.83 12.27 2.01
N LEU A 215 19.88 12.85 2.75
CA LEU A 215 18.82 13.70 2.20
C LEU A 215 18.97 15.11 2.79
N THR A 216 19.04 16.11 1.93
CA THR A 216 19.14 17.51 2.36
C THR A 216 17.85 18.24 2.00
N ARG A 217 17.25 18.93 2.98
CA ARG A 217 15.93 19.56 2.86
C ARG A 217 16.05 21.02 2.45
N LYS A 218 15.28 21.42 1.44
CA LYS A 218 14.94 22.81 1.13
C LYS A 218 13.43 23.01 1.25
N GLN A 219 13.00 24.06 1.96
CA GLN A 219 11.59 24.39 2.08
C GLN A 219 11.14 25.23 0.88
N GLY A 220 9.97 24.90 0.32
CA GLY A 220 9.38 25.73 -0.72
C GLY A 220 9.00 27.11 -0.20
N ILE A 221 9.25 28.12 -1.03
CA ILE A 221 9.04 29.53 -0.74
C ILE A 221 7.85 30.00 -1.57
N PHE A 222 6.80 30.48 -0.90
CA PHE A 222 5.58 31.00 -1.56
C PHE A 222 5.72 32.48 -1.96
N GLY A 223 6.85 33.11 -1.63
CA GLY A 223 7.15 34.49 -1.98
C GLY A 223 6.13 35.45 -1.38
N LYS A 224 5.44 36.20 -2.24
CA LYS A 224 4.41 37.18 -1.84
C LYS A 224 3.06 36.57 -1.46
N TYR A 225 2.89 35.26 -1.65
CA TYR A 225 1.62 34.58 -1.38
C TYR A 225 1.63 33.95 0.01
N ASP A 226 0.45 33.92 0.64
CA ASP A 226 0.27 33.22 1.90
C ASP A 226 0.53 31.73 1.73
N LYS A 227 1.18 31.16 2.75
CA LYS A 227 1.43 29.73 2.81
C LYS A 227 0.10 28.98 2.95
N PRO A 228 -0.26 28.10 2.00
CA PRO A 228 -1.51 27.36 2.08
C PRO A 228 -1.49 26.40 3.28
N LYS A 229 -2.66 26.17 3.88
CA LYS A 229 -2.82 25.19 4.96
C LYS A 229 -2.48 23.77 4.51
N PHE A 230 -2.76 23.43 3.24
CA PHE A 230 -2.42 22.15 2.64
C PHE A 230 -1.91 22.35 1.22
N VAL A 231 -0.79 21.71 0.90
CA VAL A 231 -0.38 21.46 -0.47
C VAL A 231 -0.88 20.05 -0.82
N GLN A 232 -1.86 19.97 -1.72
CA GLN A 232 -2.70 18.78 -1.89
C GLN A 232 -2.24 17.80 -2.97
N CYS A 233 -1.42 18.26 -3.90
CA CYS A 233 -0.88 17.47 -5.00
C CYS A 233 0.47 18.04 -5.45
N LEU A 234 1.21 17.20 -6.17
CA LEU A 234 2.42 17.53 -6.91
C LEU A 234 2.07 17.31 -8.39
N ALA A 235 2.55 18.20 -9.27
CA ALA A 235 2.33 18.16 -10.71
C ALA A 235 3.63 17.80 -11.44
#